data_AF-A0A947JBC4-F1
#
_entry.id   AF-A0A947JBC4-F1
#
_cell.length_a   1.000
_cell.length_b   1.000
_cell.length_c   1.000
_cell.angle_alpha   90.00
_cell.angle_beta   90.00
_cell.angle_gamma   90.00
#
_symmetry.space_group_name_H-M   'P 1'
#
loop_
_entity.id
_entity.type
_entity.pdbx_description
1 polymer ?
#
loop_
_entity_poly.entity_id
_entity_poly.type
_entity_poly.pdbx_seq_one_letter_code
_entity_poly.pdbx_strand_id
1 'polypeptide(L)' 'MGKVPSGAERIRVVQIGDLDTMPCVGDHVERTSQLGRFVLRSATMKESDVVRIRYALVREQAKESLEAG' A
#
# COMPACT_ATOMS: atom_id res chain seq x y z
N MET A 1 4.80 -3.62 -20.50
CA MET A 1 4.42 -2.22 -20.23
C MET A 1 2.92 -2.00 -20.53
N GLY A 2 2.01 -2.75 -19.89
CA GLY A 2 0.56 -2.74 -20.24
C GLY A 2 -0.33 -1.91 -19.30
N LYS A 3 0.24 -1.24 -18.30
CA LYS A 3 -0.49 -0.52 -17.24
C LYS A 3 -0.54 1.00 -17.46
N VAL A 4 -0.02 1.46 -18.60
CA VAL A 4 0.00 2.88 -18.99
C VAL A 4 -1.07 3.09 -20.05
N PRO A 5 -2.02 4.03 -19.84
CA PRO A 5 -3.02 4.37 -20.85
C PRO A 5 -2.38 4.88 -22.15
N SER A 6 -3.03 4.62 -23.28
CA SER A 6 -2.62 5.21 -24.56
C SER A 6 -2.69 6.74 -24.51
N GLY A 7 -1.68 7.42 -25.05
CA GLY A 7 -1.61 8.88 -25.09
C GLY A 7 -1.07 9.54 -23.81
N ALA A 8 -0.54 8.77 -22.85
CA ALA A 8 0.13 9.36 -21.69
C ALA A 8 1.45 10.03 -22.10
N GLU A 9 1.51 11.36 -22.01
CA GLU A 9 2.72 12.16 -22.32
C GLU A 9 3.73 12.20 -21.17
N ARG A 10 3.23 12.09 -19.93
CA ARG A 10 4.04 12.04 -18.71
C ARG A 10 3.53 10.93 -17.80
N ILE A 11 4.46 10.14 -17.28
CA ILE A 11 4.15 8.99 -16.41
C ILE A 11 4.88 9.20 -15.10
N ARG A 12 4.14 9.23 -13.98
CA ARG A 12 4.72 9.17 -12.65
C ARG A 12 5.01 7.71 -12.29
N VAL A 13 6.24 7.44 -11.91
CA VAL A 13 6.68 6.12 -11.46
C VAL A 13 6.95 6.19 -9.96
N VAL A 14 6.40 5.25 -9.21
CA VAL A 14 6.67 5.06 -7.79
C VAL A 14 7.59 3.85 -7.65
N GLN A 15 8.72 4.04 -6.96
CA GLN A 15 9.68 3.00 -6.66
C GLN A 15 9.68 2.70 -5.17
N ILE A 16 9.57 1.42 -4.81
CA ILE A 16 9.64 0.94 -3.43
C ILE A 16 10.95 0.16 -3.28
N GLY A 17 12.04 0.87 -2.98
CA GLY A 17 13.36 0.27 -2.83
C GLY A 17 13.76 -0.62 -4.02
N ASP A 18 14.14 -1.86 -3.72
CA ASP A 18 14.41 -2.96 -4.66
C ASP A 18 13.22 -3.91 -4.85
N LEU A 19 12.11 -3.67 -4.14
CA LEU A 19 10.94 -4.56 -4.11
C LEU A 19 10.08 -4.42 -5.37
N ASP A 20 9.72 -3.18 -5.73
CA ASP A 20 8.79 -2.93 -6.83
C ASP A 20 8.98 -1.54 -7.45
N THR A 21 8.57 -1.40 -8.72
CA THR A 21 8.60 -0.14 -9.47
C THR A 21 7.43 -0.12 -10.45
N MET A 22 6.46 0.77 -10.21
CA MET A 22 5.21 0.79 -10.97
C MET A 22 4.72 2.21 -11.32
N PRO A 23 4.04 2.40 -12.46
CA PRO A 23 3.35 3.65 -12.75
C PRO A 23 2.15 3.82 -11.80
N CYS A 24 2.09 4.92 -11.06
CA CYS A 24 1.00 5.19 -10.12
C CYS A 24 0.73 6.70 -9.98
N VAL A 25 -0.55 7.07 -9.95
CA VAL A 25 -1.00 8.46 -9.74
C VAL A 25 -1.35 8.76 -8.28
N GLY A 26 -1.57 7.73 -7.45
CA GLY A 26 -2.05 7.88 -6.07
C GLY A 26 -1.05 8.54 -5.11
N ASP A 27 -1.56 9.09 -4.02
CA ASP A 27 -0.70 9.65 -2.96
C ASP A 27 -0.07 8.51 -2.14
N HIS A 28 1.24 8.61 -1.93
CA HIS A 28 2.02 7.65 -1.19
C HIS A 28 2.80 8.33 -0.07
N VAL A 29 3.03 7.60 1.01
CA VAL A 29 4.03 7.99 2.02
C VAL A 29 5.43 7.95 1.42
N GLU A 30 6.36 8.70 2.00
CA GLU A 30 7.74 8.76 1.52
C GLU A 30 8.52 7.47 1.80
N ARG A 31 8.21 6.79 2.92
CA ARG A 31 8.89 5.54 3.32
C ARG A 31 7.92 4.51 3.88
N THR A 32 8.19 3.23 3.64
CA THR A 32 7.34 2.10 4.10
C THR A 32 7.17 2.05 5.62
N SER A 33 8.17 2.51 6.38
CA SER A 33 8.11 2.64 7.84
C SER A 33 6.96 3.51 8.36
N GLN A 34 6.40 4.39 7.53
CA GLN A 34 5.28 5.27 7.90
C GLN A 34 3.91 4.57 7.81
N LEU A 35 3.82 3.38 7.21
CA LEU A 35 2.55 2.66 7.01
C LEU A 35 1.99 2.06 8.30
N GLY A 36 2.81 1.93 9.36
CA GLY A 36 2.45 1.22 10.58
C GLY A 36 2.47 -0.30 10.39
N ARG A 37 1.69 -1.03 11.18
CA ARG A 37 1.67 -2.50 11.15
C ARG A 37 0.71 -3.01 10.08
N PHE A 38 1.24 -3.71 9.08
CA PHE A 38 0.45 -4.42 8.08
C PHE A 38 -0.08 -5.75 8.66
N VAL A 39 -1.39 -6.00 8.51
CA VAL A 39 -2.04 -7.22 9.00
C VAL A 39 -2.85 -7.85 7.88
N LEU A 40 -2.54 -9.09 7.53
CA LEU A 40 -3.37 -9.93 6.66
C LEU A 40 -4.60 -10.41 7.44
N ARG A 41 -5.79 -10.14 6.91
CA ARG A 41 -7.07 -10.50 7.53
C ARG A 41 -7.64 -11.80 6.98
N SER A 42 -7.55 -11.99 5.67
CA SER A 42 -8.04 -13.20 5.00
C SER A 42 -7.45 -13.32 3.60
N ALA A 43 -7.28 -14.54 3.11
CA ALA A 43 -7.12 -14.85 1.70
C ALA A 43 -8.29 -15.76 1.28
N THR A 44 -9.00 -15.41 0.21
CA THR A 44 -10.15 -16.19 -0.26
C THR A 44 -10.06 -16.37 -1.77
N MET A 45 -10.11 -17.62 -2.24
CA MET A 45 -10.24 -17.93 -3.66
C MET A 45 -11.63 -17.49 -4.15
N LYS A 46 -11.68 -16.69 -5.21
CA LYS A 46 -12.93 -16.18 -5.79
C LYS A 46 -13.33 -16.97 -7.03
N GLU A 47 -12.37 -17.16 -7.92
CA GLU A 47 -12.47 -17.93 -9.17
C GLU A 47 -11.28 -18.90 -9.23
N SER A 48 -11.14 -19.67 -10.31
CA SER A 48 -10.11 -20.72 -10.39
C SER A 48 -8.67 -20.21 -10.30
N ASP A 49 -8.43 -18.93 -10.60
CA ASP A 49 -7.09 -18.31 -10.66
C ASP A 49 -6.98 -16.97 -9.91
N VAL A 50 -8.04 -16.54 -9.23
CA VAL A 50 -8.08 -15.25 -8.51
C VAL A 50 -8.16 -15.44 -7.00
N VAL A 51 -7.12 -14.97 -6.31
CA VAL A 51 -7.08 -14.88 -4.84
C VAL A 51 -7.36 -13.46 -4.39
N ARG A 52 -8.42 -13.28 -3.58
CA ARG A 52 -8.71 -12.00 -2.91
C ARG A 52 -8.04 -11.95 -1.54
N ILE A 53 -7.04 -11.09 -1.40
CA ILE A 53 -6.38 -10.78 -0.14
C ILE A 53 -7.03 -9.56 0.50
N ARG A 54 -7.41 -9.66 1.78
CA ARG A 54 -7.84 -8.52 2.59
C ARG A 54 -6.77 -8.22 3.63
N TYR A 55 -6.40 -6.95 3.74
CA TYR A 55 -5.41 -6.48 4.69
C TYR A 55 -5.87 -5.20 5.39
N ALA A 56 -5.20 -4.84 6.48
CA ALA A 56 -5.38 -3.57 7.17
C ALA A 56 -4.02 -3.01 7.60
N LEU A 57 -3.93 -1.68 7.69
CA LEU A 57 -2.84 -0.99 8.37
C LEU A 57 -3.34 -0.60 9.76
N VAL A 58 -2.68 -1.12 10.80
CA VAL A 58 -2.98 -0.81 12.19
C VAL A 58 -1.89 0.12 12.70
N ARG A 59 -2.29 1.30 13.18
CA ARG A 59 -1.41 2.17 13.94
C ARG A 59 -1.55 1.83 15.41
N GLU A 60 -0.43 1.61 16.10
CA GLU A 60 -0.44 1.60 17.56
C GLU A 60 -0.84 3.00 18.01
N GLN A 61 -1.97 3.11 18.70
CA GLN A 61 -2.43 4.36 19.28
C GLN A 61 -1.35 4.85 20.25
N ALA A 62 -0.95 6.11 20.14
CA ALA A 62 -0.09 6.76 21.11
C ALA A 62 -0.78 6.69 22.49
N LYS A 63 -0.37 5.73 23.31
CA LYS A 63 -0.54 5.77 24.77
C LYS A 63 0.36 6.89 25.31
N GLU A 64 -0.01 8.14 25.07
CA GLU A 64 0.79 9.29 25.52
C GLU A 64 -0.06 10.55 25.72
N SER A 65 -1.34 10.38 26.09
CA SER A 65 -2.21 11.51 26.44
C SER A 65 -3.07 11.25 27.69
N LEU A 66 -2.75 10.22 28.49
CA LEU A 66 -3.44 9.94 29.76
C LEU A 66 -2.53 10.00 31.00
N GLU A 67 -1.27 10.42 30.87
CA GLU A 67 -0.34 10.64 32.00
C GLU A 67 0.22 12.08 32.01
N ALA A 68 -0.63 13.06 31.73
CA ALA A 68 -0.41 14.44 32.14
C ALA A 68 -1.59 14.86 33.02
N GLY A 69 -1.59 14.32 34.24
CA GLY A 69 -2.30 14.89 35.38
C GLY A 69 -1.48 16.04 35.98
#